data_AF-A0A7X8C1M7-F1
#
_entry.id   AF-A0A7X8C1M7-F1
#
_cell.length_a   1.000
_cell.length_b   1.000
_cell.length_c   1.000
_cell.angle_alpha   90.00
_cell.angle_beta   90.00
_cell.angle_gamma   90.00
#
_symmetry.space_group_name_H-M   'P 1'
#
loop_
_entity.id
_entity.type
_entity.pdbx_description
1 polymer ?
#
loop_
_entity_poly.entity_id
_entity_poly.type
_entity_poly.pdbx_seq_one_letter_code
_entity_poly.pdbx_strand_id
1 'polypeptide(L)'
;MILTVLYFAFPLLMLIIAGYLFYFRHELKVWLNLEDTKIIKALISAFFSMGLVGLFLTTLKYETLFIIWMILAILLTGVLTFIFVKLMK
;
A
#
# COMPACT_ATOMS: atom_id res chain seq x y z
N MET A 1 -10.46 21.42 -3.77
CA MET A 1 -10.72 20.54 -4.93
C MET A 1 -9.65 19.46 -5.08
N ILE A 2 -8.36 19.82 -5.24
CA ILE A 2 -7.26 18.83 -5.33
C ILE A 2 -7.13 17.96 -4.07
N LEU A 3 -7.18 18.57 -2.88
CA LEU A 3 -7.10 17.85 -1.61
C LEU A 3 -8.24 16.83 -1.44
N THR A 4 -9.44 17.22 -1.86
CA THR A 4 -10.64 16.39 -1.83
C THR A 4 -10.51 15.18 -2.76
N VAL A 5 -9.90 15.35 -3.94
CA VAL A 5 -9.60 14.24 -4.85
C VAL A 5 -8.56 13.30 -4.23
N LEU A 6 -7.51 13.84 -3.60
CA LEU A 6 -6.50 13.04 -2.91
C LEU A 6 -7.10 12.20 -1.77
N TYR A 7 -8.10 12.73 -1.06
CA TYR A 7 -8.78 12.02 0.02
C TYR A 7 -9.45 10.71 -0.41
N PHE A 8 -9.83 10.59 -1.68
CA PHE A 8 -10.40 9.35 -2.22
C PHE A 8 -9.36 8.56 -3.03
N ALA A 9 -8.52 9.24 -3.80
CA ALA A 9 -7.56 8.58 -4.67
C ALA A 9 -6.49 7.80 -3.89
N PHE A 10 -5.95 8.36 -2.81
CA PHE A 10 -4.86 7.72 -2.07
C PHE A 10 -5.25 6.38 -1.42
N PRO A 11 -6.37 6.30 -0.68
CA PRO A 11 -6.84 5.04 -0.11
C PRO A 11 -7.15 3.99 -1.18
N LEU A 12 -7.79 4.40 -2.28
CA LEU A 12 -8.11 3.51 -3.39
C LEU A 12 -6.84 2.98 -4.07
N LEU A 13 -5.81 3.81 -4.26
CA LEU A 13 -4.52 3.37 -4.80
C LEU A 13 -3.88 2.30 -3.93
N MET A 14 -3.94 2.42 -2.60
CA MET A 14 -3.42 1.39 -1.68
C MET A 14 -4.18 0.06 -1.86
N LEU A 15 -5.50 0.09 -2.03
CA LEU A 15 -6.30 -1.10 -2.30
C LEU A 15 -5.99 -1.72 -3.67
N ILE A 16 -5.78 -0.89 -4.70
CA ILE A 16 -5.38 -1.35 -6.02
C ILE A 16 -4.02 -2.04 -5.94
N ILE A 17 -3.03 -1.43 -5.28
CA ILE A 17 -1.70 -2.04 -5.07
C ILE A 17 -1.83 -3.39 -4.34
N ALA A 18 -2.65 -3.47 -3.30
CA ALA A 18 -2.90 -4.73 -2.59
C ALA A 18 -3.51 -5.80 -3.52
N GLY A 19 -4.47 -5.42 -4.37
CA GLY A 19 -5.07 -6.30 -5.37
C GLY A 19 -4.06 -6.79 -6.40
N TYR A 20 -3.19 -5.92 -6.89
CA TYR A 20 -2.10 -6.27 -7.80
C TYR A 20 -1.10 -7.24 -7.17
N LEU A 21 -0.65 -6.96 -5.94
CA LEU A 21 0.25 -7.85 -5.19
C LEU A 21 -0.38 -9.22 -4.95
N PHE A 22 -1.70 -9.28 -4.72
CA PHE A 22 -2.42 -10.53 -4.54
C PHE A 22 -2.55 -11.34 -5.83
N TYR A 23 -2.83 -10.67 -6.94
CA TYR A 23 -2.98 -11.28 -8.26
C TYR A 23 -1.65 -11.87 -8.75
N PHE A 24 -0.59 -11.05 -8.74
CA PHE A 24 0.74 -11.45 -9.23
C PHE A 24 1.62 -12.11 -8.17
N ARG A 25 1.04 -12.65 -7.08
CA ARG A 25 1.81 -13.12 -5.92
C ARG A 25 2.81 -14.24 -6.26
N HIS A 26 2.47 -15.08 -7.24
CA HIS A 26 3.30 -16.23 -7.60
C HIS A 26 4.43 -15.80 -8.54
N GLU A 27 4.13 -14.94 -9.50
CA GLU A 27 5.09 -14.31 -10.39
C GLU A 27 6.08 -13.46 -9.60
N LEU A 28 5.60 -12.66 -8.63
CA LEU A 28 6.43 -11.87 -7.72
C LEU A 28 7.33 -12.76 -6.86
N LYS A 29 6.86 -13.93 -6.42
CA LYS A 29 7.72 -14.89 -5.70
C LYS A 29 8.90 -15.31 -6.57
N VAL A 30 8.62 -15.68 -7.83
CA VAL A 30 9.65 -16.13 -8.79
C VAL A 30 10.61 -14.99 -9.12
N TRP A 31 10.10 -13.80 -9.40
CA TRP A 31 10.89 -12.64 -9.81
C TRP A 31 11.81 -12.12 -8.70
N LEU A 32 11.36 -12.19 -7.45
CA LEU A 32 12.11 -11.73 -6.29
C LEU A 32 12.95 -12.83 -5.63
N ASN A 33 12.98 -14.02 -6.23
CA ASN A 33 13.67 -15.19 -5.70
C ASN A 33 13.37 -15.45 -4.21
N LEU A 34 12.10 -15.31 -3.82
CA LEU A 34 11.70 -15.49 -2.43
C LEU A 34 11.49 -16.97 -2.12
N GLU A 35 12.01 -17.42 -0.97
CA GLU A 35 11.79 -18.78 -0.48
C GLU A 35 10.30 -19.08 -0.28
N ASP A 36 9.55 -18.11 0.26
CA ASP A 36 8.11 -18.21 0.50
C ASP A 36 7.31 -16.97 0.09
N THR A 37 5.98 -17.03 0.25
CA THR A 37 5.08 -15.90 -0.06
C THR A 37 4.71 -15.06 1.16
N LYS A 38 5.32 -15.28 2.34
CA LYS A 38 4.97 -14.57 3.59
C LYS A 38 5.22 -13.08 3.46
N ILE A 39 6.34 -12.67 2.87
CA ILE A 39 6.64 -11.24 2.66
C ILE A 39 5.56 -10.61 1.79
N ILE A 40 5.20 -11.24 0.67
CA ILE A 40 4.15 -10.75 -0.23
C ILE A 40 2.79 -10.70 0.50
N LYS A 41 2.43 -11.71 1.29
CA LYS A 41 1.19 -11.72 2.09
C LYS A 41 1.16 -10.62 3.14
N ALA A 42 2.28 -10.38 3.82
CA ALA A 42 2.40 -9.29 4.80
C ALA A 42 2.21 -7.93 4.13
N LEU A 43 2.80 -7.75 2.94
CA LEU A 43 2.62 -6.54 2.13
C LEU A 43 1.17 -6.38 1.68
N ILE A 44 0.53 -7.41 1.14
CA ILE A 44 -0.89 -7.38 0.76
C ILE A 44 -1.75 -6.92 1.96
N SER A 45 -1.54 -7.52 3.13
CA SER A 45 -2.26 -7.16 4.36
C SER A 45 -2.01 -5.70 4.77
N ALA A 46 -0.77 -5.23 4.69
CA ALA A 46 -0.40 -3.85 5.02
C ALA A 46 -1.05 -2.83 4.08
N PHE A 47 -0.98 -3.03 2.77
CA PHE A 47 -1.61 -2.12 1.79
C PHE A 47 -3.13 -2.17 1.86
N PHE A 48 -3.71 -3.36 2.06
CA PHE A 48 -5.15 -3.52 2.20
C PHE A 48 -5.68 -2.82 3.45
N SER A 49 -5.06 -3.09 4.62
CA SER A 49 -5.44 -2.43 5.88
C SER A 49 -5.24 -0.92 5.83
N MET A 50 -4.13 -0.44 5.27
CA MET A 50 -3.92 1.00 5.06
C MET A 50 -5.00 1.60 4.17
N GLY A 51 -5.34 0.97 3.05
CA GLY A 51 -6.41 1.41 2.16
C GLY A 51 -7.77 1.50 2.87
N LEU A 52 -8.12 0.50 3.69
CA LEU A 52 -9.36 0.53 4.49
C LEU A 52 -9.35 1.64 5.54
N VAL A 53 -8.24 1.81 6.27
CA VAL A 53 -8.09 2.89 7.26
C VAL A 53 -8.19 4.25 6.58
N GLY A 54 -7.56 4.42 5.41
CA GLY A 54 -7.65 5.65 4.63
C GLY A 54 -9.09 5.98 4.24
N LEU A 55 -9.84 5.00 3.71
CA LEU A 55 -11.25 5.18 3.37
C LEU A 55 -12.10 5.55 4.60
N PHE A 56 -11.84 4.93 5.74
CA PHE A 56 -12.51 5.24 6.99
C PHE A 56 -12.19 6.65 7.49
N LEU A 57 -10.94 7.10 7.37
CA LEU A 57 -10.57 8.48 7.70
C LEU A 57 -11.25 9.50 6.78
N THR A 58 -11.46 9.17 5.50
CA THR A 58 -12.20 10.00 4.56
C THR A 58 -13.65 10.22 4.98
N THR A 59 -14.32 9.21 5.57
CA THR A 59 -15.71 9.35 6.04
C THR A 59 -15.83 10.22 7.29
N LEU A 60 -14.83 10.18 8.18
CA LEU A 60 -14.81 10.98 9.40
C LEU A 60 -14.49 12.46 9.18
N LYS A 61 -14.04 12.85 7.99
CA LYS A 61 -13.66 14.23 7.62
C LYS A 61 -12.60 14.85 8.55
N TYR A 62 -11.78 14.02 9.22
CA TYR A 62 -10.67 14.50 10.05
C TYR A 62 -9.42 14.74 9.20
N GLU A 63 -9.30 15.95 8.66
CA GLU A 63 -8.25 16.34 7.71
C GLU A 63 -6.82 16.10 8.24
N THR A 64 -6.56 16.47 9.50
CA THR A 64 -5.23 16.31 10.12
C THR A 64 -4.81 14.84 10.20
N LEU A 65 -5.71 13.95 10.64
CA LEU A 65 -5.43 12.52 10.73
C LEU A 65 -5.24 11.90 9.33
N PHE A 66 -6.00 12.39 8.35
CA PHE A 66 -5.82 11.94 6.96
C PHE A 66 -4.44 12.30 6.42
N ILE A 67 -3.95 13.52 6.67
CA ILE A 67 -2.61 13.95 6.25
C ILE A 67 -1.52 13.09 6.91
N ILE A 68 -1.64 12.84 8.23
CA ILE A 68 -0.71 11.95 8.94
C ILE A 68 -0.73 10.55 8.33
N TRP A 69 -1.93 10.02 8.07
CA TRP A 69 -2.08 8.72 7.43
C TRP A 69 -1.47 8.67 6.03
N MET A 70 -1.62 9.72 5.21
CA MET A 70 -0.98 9.82 3.89
C MET A 70 0.54 9.74 3.99
N ILE A 71 1.15 10.46 4.95
CA ILE A 71 2.61 10.44 5.16
C ILE A 71 3.06 9.01 5.50
N LEU A 72 2.34 8.33 6.40
CA LEU A 72 2.62 6.94 6.75
C LEU A 72 2.48 5.99 5.54
N ALA A 73 1.47 6.22 4.69
CA ALA A 73 1.25 5.42 3.48
C ALA A 73 2.39 5.62 2.45
N ILE A 74 2.88 6.85 2.31
CA ILE A 74 4.05 7.17 1.45
C ILE A 74 5.30 6.48 1.98
N LEU A 75 5.54 6.55 3.30
CA LEU A 75 6.68 5.87 3.93
C LEU A 75 6.61 4.36 3.72
N LEU A 76 5.45 3.74 3.90
CA LEU A 76 5.25 2.31 3.64
C LEU A 76 5.56 1.96 2.18
N THR A 77 5.11 2.78 1.23
CA THR A 77 5.39 2.60 -0.19
C THR A 77 6.88 2.74 -0.50
N GLY A 78 7.57 3.71 0.12
CA GLY A 78 9.02 3.87 -0.02
C GLY A 78 9.82 2.69 0.52
N VAL A 79 9.44 2.16 1.68
CA VAL A 79 10.06 0.94 2.26
C VAL A 79 9.84 -0.25 1.34
N LEU A 80 8.62 -0.40 0.79
CA LEU A 80 8.32 -1.44 -0.19
C LEU A 80 9.24 -1.34 -1.40
N THR A 81 9.35 -0.16 -2.02
CA THR A 81 10.23 0.05 -3.18
C THR A 81 11.68 -0.29 -2.85
N PHE A 82 12.17 0.09 -1.66
CA PHE A 82 13.51 -0.24 -1.22
C PHE A 82 13.73 -1.76 -1.10
N ILE A 83 12.79 -2.49 -0.50
CA ILE A 83 12.84 -3.95 -0.39
C ILE A 83 12.89 -4.58 -1.78
N PHE A 84 12.03 -4.15 -2.70
CA PHE A 84 12.02 -4.63 -4.07
C PHE A 84 13.34 -4.39 -4.80
N VAL A 85 13.88 -3.17 -4.75
CA VAL A 85 15.16 -2.82 -5.39
C VAL A 85 16.31 -3.64 -4.81
N LYS A 86 16.30 -3.91 -3.50
CA LYS A 86 17.33 -4.71 -2.84
C LYS A 86 17.24 -6.20 -3.20
N LEU A 87 16.04 -6.73 -3.38
CA LEU A 87 15.82 -8.15 -3.73
C LEU A 87 16.07 -8.47 -5.21
N MET A 88 16.01 -7.45 -6.09
CA MET A 88 16.29 -7.62 -7.53
C MET A 88 17.78 -7.46 -7.90
N LYS A 89 18.64 -7.06 -6.96
CA LYS A 89 20.10 -6.93 -7.14
C LYS A 89 20.82 -8.10 -6.52
#